data_AF-A0AA35X6Q4-F1
#
_entry.id   AF-A0AA35X6Q4-F1
#
_cell.length_a   1.000
_cell.length_b   1.000
_cell.length_c   1.000
_cell.angle_alpha   90.00
_cell.angle_beta   90.00
_cell.angle_gamma   90.00
#
_symmetry.space_group_name_H-M   'P 1'
#
loop_
_entity.id
_entity.type
_entity.pdbx_description
1 polymer ?
#
loop_
_entity_poly.entity_id
_entity_poly.type
_entity_poly.pdbx_seq_one_letter_code
_entity_poly.pdbx_strand_id
1 'polypeptide(L)'
;MVLLDKGPRFNPAHHSGATFGTFIRPRICGTLMDAKSRELTHSNRELPNLYAAWDSCKEPDAEVNSDVGGLLEVPDPSAAFEDELIRDISFECALPELLKMLTPRERDVFARIREHHLNWEIAEALEISEARVSQLITQMTQKLKSTGQRLGLAE
;
A
#
# COMPACT_ATOMS: atom_id res chain seq x y z
N MET A 1 14.63 -0.22 -1.91
CA MET A 1 14.36 -0.49 -0.48
C MET A 1 15.38 0.26 0.38
N VAL A 2 15.08 1.48 0.85
CA VAL A 2 16.07 2.36 1.53
C VAL A 2 15.43 3.15 2.70
N LEU A 3 14.69 2.48 3.59
CA LEU A 3 14.19 3.12 4.82
C LEU A 3 14.99 2.74 6.07
N LEU A 4 15.86 1.73 5.98
CA LEU A 4 16.56 1.18 7.15
C LEU A 4 18.00 1.67 7.33
N ASP A 5 18.63 2.29 6.32
CA ASP A 5 20.09 2.29 6.36
C ASP A 5 20.70 3.38 7.26
N LYS A 6 20.36 4.68 7.17
CA LYS A 6 21.11 5.71 7.94
C LYS A 6 20.32 6.96 8.35
N GLY A 7 19.25 6.81 9.14
CA GLY A 7 18.56 7.95 9.77
C GLY A 7 18.69 7.92 11.29
N PRO A 8 18.68 9.07 12.01
CA PRO A 8 18.70 9.07 13.48
C PRO A 8 17.60 8.14 14.00
N ARG A 9 17.95 7.31 14.99
CA ARG A 9 17.04 6.29 15.54
C ARG A 9 15.93 7.00 16.31
N PHE A 10 14.68 6.66 16.00
CA PHE A 10 13.53 7.14 16.77
C PHE A 10 13.77 6.85 18.25
N ASN A 11 13.68 7.89 19.10
CA ASN A 11 13.79 7.74 20.55
C ASN A 11 12.42 8.06 21.17
N PRO A 12 11.67 7.06 21.65
CA PRO A 12 10.37 7.27 22.27
C PRO A 12 10.46 8.05 23.59
N ALA A 13 11.62 8.10 24.24
CA ALA A 13 11.87 8.87 25.47
C ALA A 13 12.41 10.29 25.19
N HIS A 14 12.32 10.78 23.94
CA HIS A 14 12.76 12.13 23.60
C HIS A 14 11.83 13.18 24.24
N HIS A 15 12.43 14.22 24.81
CA HIS A 15 11.75 15.29 25.55
C HIS A 15 10.78 16.14 24.71
N SER A 16 10.72 15.94 23.39
CA SER A 16 9.80 16.63 22.48
C SER A 16 8.37 16.08 22.47
N GLY A 17 8.12 14.89 23.06
CA GLY A 17 6.79 14.25 23.04
C GLY A 17 6.30 13.84 21.64
N ALA A 18 7.18 13.83 20.64
CA ALA A 18 6.82 13.50 19.27
C ALA A 18 6.55 11.99 19.12
N THR A 19 5.37 11.64 18.59
CA THR A 19 5.02 10.26 18.30
C THR A 19 5.81 9.73 17.10
N PHE A 20 5.90 8.40 16.95
CA PHE A 20 6.53 7.78 15.79
C PHE A 20 5.92 8.29 14.47
N GLY A 21 4.61 8.52 14.44
CA GLY A 21 3.91 9.10 13.29
C GLY A 21 4.44 10.48 12.91
N THR A 22 4.62 11.37 13.88
CA THR A 22 5.19 12.72 13.66
C THR A 22 6.65 12.65 13.21
N PHE A 23 7.39 11.65 13.68
CA PHE A 23 8.79 11.44 13.33
C PHE A 23 8.99 10.90 11.91
N ILE A 24 8.14 9.96 11.46
CA ILE A 24 8.34 9.26 10.19
C ILE A 24 7.75 10.02 8.98
N ARG A 25 6.67 10.79 9.18
CA ARG A 25 5.97 11.51 8.11
C ARG A 25 6.88 12.42 7.28
N PRO A 26 7.73 13.30 7.86
CA PRO A 26 8.62 14.15 7.08
C PRO A 26 9.62 13.37 6.21
N ARG A 27 10.02 12.17 6.66
CA ARG A 27 10.97 11.32 5.92
C ARG A 27 10.33 10.63 4.73
N ILE A 28 9.11 10.11 4.92
CA ILE A 28 8.33 9.51 3.83
C ILE A 28 8.05 10.60 2.79
N CYS A 29 7.54 11.76 3.21
CA CYS A 29 7.30 12.88 2.31
C CYS A 29 8.56 13.35 1.59
N GLY A 30 9.69 13.45 2.30
CA GLY A 30 11.00 13.78 1.70
C GLY A 30 11.42 12.77 0.63
N THR A 31 11.36 11.48 0.96
CA THR A 31 11.73 10.40 0.02
C THR A 31 10.85 10.40 -1.23
N LEU A 32 9.55 10.62 -1.07
CA LEU A 32 8.60 10.71 -2.18
C LEU A 32 8.85 11.94 -3.05
N MET A 33 9.11 13.10 -2.44
CA MET A 33 9.47 14.32 -3.17
C MET A 33 10.79 14.17 -3.93
N ASP A 34 11.79 13.52 -3.33
CA ASP A 34 13.07 13.23 -3.99
C ASP A 34 12.89 12.26 -5.16
N ALA A 35 12.07 11.21 -4.98
CA ALA A 35 11.74 10.28 -6.05
C ALA A 35 11.06 10.99 -7.22
N LYS A 36 10.03 11.80 -6.94
CA LYS A 36 9.33 12.61 -7.96
C LYS A 36 10.26 13.60 -8.66
N SER A 37 11.16 14.24 -7.91
CA SER A 37 12.12 15.18 -8.48
C SER A 37 13.13 14.49 -9.41
N ARG A 38 13.58 13.28 -9.05
CA ARG A 38 14.44 12.46 -9.92
C ARG A 38 13.71 12.04 -11.19
N GLU A 39 12.45 11.64 -11.10
CA GLU A 39 11.64 11.26 -12.24
C GLU A 39 11.45 12.43 -13.23
N LEU A 40 11.16 13.64 -12.73
CA LEU A 40 11.09 14.85 -13.56
C LEU A 40 12.43 15.20 -14.22
N THR A 41 13.55 14.91 -13.55
CA THR A 41 14.89 15.14 -14.10
C THR A 41 15.26 14.09 -15.16
N HIS A 42 14.82 12.84 -14.98
CA HIS A 42 15.01 11.75 -15.96
C HIS A 42 14.09 11.89 -17.18
N SER A 43 12.83 12.28 -16.98
CA SER A 43 11.87 12.55 -18.06
C SER A 43 12.33 13.67 -19.00
N ASN A 44 13.00 14.71 -18.47
CA ASN A 44 13.61 15.77 -19.30
C ASN A 44 14.86 15.32 -20.07
N ARG A 45 15.47 14.18 -19.71
CA ARG A 45 16.65 13.64 -20.40
C ARG A 45 16.30 12.65 -21.52
N GLU A 46 15.07 12.11 -21.50
CA GLU A 46 14.55 11.13 -22.46
C GLU A 46 13.62 11.74 -23.53
N LEU A 47 13.48 13.06 -23.57
CA LEU A 47 12.92 13.78 -24.72
C LEU A 47 14.07 14.12 -25.70
N PRO A 48 14.28 13.35 -26.79
CA PRO A 48 15.03 13.88 -27.91
C PRO A 48 14.23 15.04 -28.48
N ASN A 49 14.77 16.24 -28.25
CA ASN A 49 14.62 17.47 -29.00
C ASN A 49 13.78 17.32 -30.30
N LEU A 50 12.45 17.46 -30.19
CA LEU A 50 11.51 17.39 -31.30
C LEU A 50 11.25 18.77 -31.92
N TYR A 51 12.27 19.64 -31.92
CA TYR A 51 12.19 21.00 -32.49
C TYR A 51 13.43 21.39 -33.30
N ALA A 52 14.01 20.44 -34.04
CA ALA A 52 14.96 20.76 -35.10
C ALA A 52 14.68 19.94 -36.36
N ALA A 53 14.52 20.65 -37.48
CA ALA A 53 14.47 20.16 -38.85
C ALA A 53 13.12 19.59 -39.35
N TRP A 54 12.14 20.48 -39.54
CA TRP A 54 11.41 20.46 -40.81
C TRP A 54 12.36 20.99 -41.89
N ASP A 55 13.02 20.11 -42.64
CA ASP A 55 13.21 20.30 -44.09
C ASP A 55 13.70 19.02 -44.78
N SER A 56 13.05 18.73 -45.91
CA SER A 56 13.52 17.98 -47.09
C SER A 56 13.50 16.44 -47.11
N CYS A 57 12.40 15.94 -47.71
CA CYS A 57 12.33 15.00 -48.85
C CYS A 57 13.35 13.85 -48.97
N LYS A 58 12.85 12.59 -48.86
CA LYS A 58 12.71 11.59 -49.95
C LYS A 58 12.52 10.16 -49.39
N GLU A 59 11.51 9.45 -49.90
CA GLU A 59 11.42 7.97 -49.98
C GLU A 59 12.21 7.44 -51.21
N PRO A 60 12.38 6.11 -51.48
CA PRO A 60 11.86 4.90 -50.80
C PRO A 60 12.89 3.73 -50.60
N ASP A 61 12.37 2.61 -50.03
CA ASP A 61 12.81 1.19 -50.10
C ASP A 61 13.97 0.64 -49.24
N ALA A 62 13.63 -0.25 -48.30
CA ALA A 62 14.26 -1.57 -48.08
C ALA A 62 13.54 -2.41 -46.99
N GLU A 63 12.84 -3.43 -47.47
CA GLU A 63 12.64 -4.81 -46.96
C GLU A 63 13.13 -5.24 -45.55
N VAL A 64 12.19 -5.82 -44.78
CA VAL A 64 12.28 -7.02 -43.92
C VAL A 64 13.39 -7.12 -42.86
N ASN A 65 12.98 -7.07 -41.59
CA ASN A 65 13.18 -8.23 -40.71
C ASN A 65 12.19 -8.24 -39.55
N SER A 66 11.46 -9.36 -39.48
CA SER A 66 10.62 -9.79 -38.38
C SER A 66 11.52 -10.38 -37.30
N ASP A 67 11.60 -9.77 -36.12
CA ASP A 67 11.96 -10.49 -34.90
C ASP A 67 11.22 -9.87 -33.70
N VAL A 68 9.94 -10.22 -33.61
CA VAL A 68 9.10 -10.00 -32.44
C VAL A 68 9.21 -11.22 -31.56
N GLY A 69 9.62 -11.05 -30.30
CA GLY A 69 9.44 -12.13 -29.32
C GLY A 69 10.30 -12.12 -28.07
N GLY A 70 11.09 -11.07 -27.81
CA GLY A 70 11.78 -10.89 -26.53
C GLY A 70 11.01 -9.94 -25.61
N LEU A 71 9.76 -10.27 -25.25
CA LEU A 71 9.05 -9.56 -24.18
C LEU A 71 9.75 -9.92 -22.86
N LEU A 72 10.79 -9.15 -22.51
CA LEU A 72 11.17 -8.99 -21.12
C LEU A 72 9.90 -8.48 -20.41
N GLU A 73 9.23 -9.33 -19.65
CA GLU A 73 8.31 -8.91 -18.60
C GLU A 73 9.13 -8.06 -17.63
N VAL A 74 9.18 -6.76 -17.91
CA VAL A 74 9.56 -5.77 -16.92
C VAL A 74 8.37 -5.72 -15.96
N PRO A 75 8.52 -6.13 -14.69
CA PRO A 75 7.43 -6.02 -13.73
C PRO A 75 7.08 -4.56 -13.62
N ASP A 76 5.87 -4.18 -14.05
CA ASP A 76 5.41 -2.81 -13.98
C ASP A 76 5.13 -2.46 -12.51
N PRO A 77 5.92 -1.57 -11.88
CA PRO A 77 5.65 -1.14 -10.52
C PRO A 77 4.36 -0.31 -10.41
N SER A 78 3.84 0.28 -11.51
CA SER A 78 2.53 0.94 -11.46
C SER A 78 1.39 -0.06 -11.33
N ALA A 79 1.42 -1.19 -12.03
CA ALA A 79 0.42 -2.25 -11.88
C ALA A 79 0.32 -2.77 -10.44
N ALA A 80 1.45 -2.96 -9.75
CA ALA A 80 1.45 -3.42 -8.36
C ALA A 80 0.81 -2.42 -7.38
N PHE A 81 1.01 -1.11 -7.61
CA PHE A 81 0.37 -0.05 -6.82
C PHE A 81 -1.12 0.06 -7.12
N GLU A 82 -1.51 -0.02 -8.40
CA GLU A 82 -2.91 -0.01 -8.82
C GLU A 82 -3.68 -1.20 -8.24
N ASP A 83 -3.08 -2.40 -8.26
CA ASP A 83 -3.67 -3.60 -7.66
C ASP A 83 -3.84 -3.47 -6.14
N GLU A 84 -2.87 -2.86 -5.45
CA GLU A 84 -2.99 -2.57 -4.01
C GLU A 84 -4.11 -1.56 -3.73
N LEU A 85 -4.19 -0.49 -4.52
CA LEU A 85 -5.23 0.52 -4.40
C LEU A 85 -6.63 -0.04 -4.70
N ILE A 86 -6.77 -0.86 -5.76
CA ILE A 86 -8.03 -1.51 -6.13
C ILE A 86 -8.46 -2.48 -5.03
N ARG A 87 -7.52 -3.23 -4.45
CA ARG A 87 -7.78 -4.13 -3.32
C ARG A 87 -8.24 -3.37 -2.08
N ASP A 88 -7.62 -2.23 -1.76
CA ASP A 88 -8.01 -1.39 -0.63
C ASP A 88 -9.43 -0.81 -0.82
N ILE A 89 -9.73 -0.28 -2.01
CA ILE A 89 -11.08 0.24 -2.34
C ILE A 89 -12.12 -0.88 -2.27
N SER A 90 -11.81 -2.04 -2.84
CA SER A 90 -12.70 -3.21 -2.82
C SER A 90 -12.96 -3.69 -1.39
N PHE A 91 -11.93 -3.67 -0.54
CA PHE A 91 -12.05 -3.98 0.88
C PHE A 91 -12.93 -2.96 1.62
N GLU A 92 -12.74 -1.66 1.39
CA GLU A 92 -13.59 -0.63 2.00
C GLU A 92 -15.07 -0.77 1.59
N CYS A 93 -15.33 -1.05 0.31
CA CYS A 93 -16.69 -1.29 -0.19
C CYS A 93 -17.31 -2.56 0.41
N ALA A 94 -16.51 -3.60 0.67
CA ALA A 94 -16.97 -4.85 1.24
C ALA A 94 -16.99 -4.88 2.77
N LEU A 95 -16.36 -3.90 3.43
CA LEU A 95 -16.29 -3.85 4.89
C LEU A 95 -17.68 -3.87 5.57
N PRO A 96 -18.71 -3.15 5.09
CA PRO A 96 -20.04 -3.26 5.67
C PRO A 96 -20.62 -4.68 5.60
N GLU A 97 -20.42 -5.39 4.47
CA GLU A 97 -20.84 -6.78 4.29
C GLU A 97 -20.10 -7.72 5.24
N LEU A 98 -18.78 -7.54 5.37
CA LEU A 98 -17.93 -8.29 6.28
C LEU A 98 -18.36 -8.11 7.75
N LEU A 99 -18.67 -6.89 8.15
CA LEU A 99 -19.10 -6.56 9.51
C LEU A 99 -20.48 -7.12 9.87
N LYS A 100 -21.38 -7.32 8.90
CA LYS A 100 -22.69 -7.95 9.15
C LYS A 100 -22.56 -9.39 9.66
N MET A 101 -21.49 -10.10 9.29
CA MET A 101 -21.25 -11.49 9.70
C MET A 101 -20.72 -11.62 11.13
N LEU A 102 -20.26 -10.51 11.71
CA LEU A 102 -19.76 -10.46 13.07
C LEU A 102 -20.92 -10.25 14.06
N THR A 103 -20.83 -10.96 15.18
CA THR A 103 -21.69 -10.71 16.35
C THR A 103 -21.42 -9.32 16.90
N PRO A 104 -22.35 -8.71 17.67
CA PRO A 104 -22.13 -7.38 18.26
C PRO A 104 -20.83 -7.31 19.04
N ARG A 105 -20.53 -8.35 19.84
CA ARG A 105 -19.33 -8.39 20.67
C ARG A 105 -18.03 -8.53 19.87
N GLU A 106 -18.06 -9.24 18.74
CA GLU A 106 -16.93 -9.29 17.81
C GLU A 106 -16.71 -7.95 17.11
N ARG A 107 -17.80 -7.20 16.81
CA ARG A 107 -17.70 -5.85 16.24
C ARG A 107 -17.10 -4.85 17.23
N ASP A 108 -17.43 -4.95 18.50
CA ASP A 108 -16.84 -4.09 19.54
C ASP A 108 -15.33 -4.35 19.66
N VAL A 109 -14.92 -5.62 19.68
CA VAL A 109 -13.49 -6.00 19.64
C VAL A 109 -12.82 -5.48 18.36
N PHE A 110 -13.45 -5.64 17.20
CA PHE A 110 -12.94 -5.14 15.92
C PHE A 110 -12.74 -3.62 15.92
N ALA A 111 -13.70 -2.85 16.43
CA ALA A 111 -13.63 -1.40 16.51
C ALA A 111 -12.43 -0.96 17.35
N ARG A 112 -12.21 -1.60 18.50
CA ARG A 112 -11.06 -1.31 19.37
C ARG A 112 -9.72 -1.66 18.72
N ILE A 113 -9.66 -2.74 17.94
CA ILE A 113 -8.44 -3.10 17.17
C ILE A 113 -8.15 -2.04 16.10
N ARG A 114 -9.18 -1.51 15.43
CA ARG A 114 -9.02 -0.40 14.47
C ARG A 114 -8.52 0.89 15.14
N GLU A 115 -8.83 1.09 16.40
CA GLU A 115 -8.30 2.18 17.25
C GLU A 115 -6.87 1.90 17.75
N HIS A 116 -6.24 0.81 17.32
CA HIS A 116 -4.90 0.36 17.74
C HIS A 116 -4.77 -0.02 19.21
N HIS A 117 -5.87 -0.41 19.87
CA HIS A 117 -5.81 -0.93 21.22
C HIS A 117 -5.17 -2.32 21.27
N LEU A 118 -4.37 -2.56 22.31
CA LEU A 118 -3.77 -3.83 22.64
C LEU A 118 -4.80 -4.78 23.27
N ASN A 119 -4.55 -6.09 23.21
CA ASN A 119 -5.50 -7.09 23.73
C ASN A 119 -5.85 -6.90 25.21
N TRP A 120 -4.91 -6.43 26.04
CA TRP A 120 -5.16 -6.15 27.45
C TRP A 120 -6.04 -4.90 27.65
N GLU A 121 -5.87 -3.85 26.82
CA GLU A 121 -6.72 -2.65 26.83
C GLU A 121 -8.15 -3.01 26.42
N ILE A 122 -8.30 -3.90 25.44
CA ILE A 122 -9.59 -4.42 25.00
C ILE A 122 -10.25 -5.26 26.10
N ALA A 123 -9.46 -6.09 26.79
CA ALA A 123 -9.92 -6.93 27.89
C ALA A 123 -10.47 -6.07 29.04
N GLU A 124 -9.75 -5.01 29.40
CA GLU A 124 -10.18 -4.02 30.39
C GLU A 124 -11.45 -3.28 29.94
N ALA A 125 -11.46 -2.74 28.72
CA ALA A 125 -12.59 -1.94 28.20
C ALA A 125 -13.89 -2.74 28.02
N LEU A 126 -13.80 -4.05 27.78
CA LEU A 126 -14.96 -4.93 27.56
C LEU A 126 -15.27 -5.84 28.76
N GLU A 127 -14.56 -5.65 29.88
CA GLU A 127 -14.68 -6.43 31.11
C GLU A 127 -14.64 -7.95 30.87
N ILE A 128 -13.68 -8.40 30.06
CA ILE A 128 -13.47 -9.83 29.74
C ILE A 128 -12.00 -10.20 29.92
N SER A 129 -11.70 -11.49 29.98
CA SER A 129 -10.31 -11.96 30.05
C SER A 129 -9.58 -11.76 28.71
N GLU A 130 -8.27 -11.52 28.77
CA GLU A 130 -7.41 -11.46 27.57
C GLU A 130 -7.48 -12.74 26.73
N ALA A 131 -7.62 -13.89 27.38
CA ALA A 131 -7.84 -15.17 26.70
C ALA A 131 -9.13 -15.16 25.87
N ARG A 132 -10.20 -14.55 26.40
CA ARG A 132 -11.47 -14.41 25.69
C ARG A 132 -11.34 -13.41 24.54
N VAL A 133 -10.62 -12.30 24.71
CA VAL A 133 -10.31 -11.36 23.61
C VAL A 133 -9.57 -12.10 22.48
N SER A 134 -8.53 -12.84 22.80
CA SER A 134 -7.73 -13.61 21.82
C SER A 134 -8.58 -14.64 21.06
N GLN A 135 -9.51 -15.29 21.76
CA GLN A 135 -10.47 -16.20 21.14
C GLN A 135 -11.42 -15.46 20.18
N LEU A 136 -11.95 -14.30 20.59
CA LEU A 136 -12.83 -13.48 19.75
C LEU A 136 -12.10 -12.97 18.50
N ILE A 137 -10.85 -12.55 18.63
CA ILE A 137 -10.00 -12.14 17.50
C ILE A 137 -9.83 -13.30 16.52
N THR A 138 -9.56 -14.51 17.02
CA THR A 138 -9.39 -15.70 16.18
C THR A 138 -10.69 -16.03 15.43
N GLN A 139 -11.82 -16.05 16.13
CA GLN A 139 -13.15 -16.32 15.55
C GLN A 139 -13.52 -15.28 14.49
N MET A 140 -13.33 -14.00 14.82
CA MET A 140 -13.54 -12.88 13.91
C MET A 140 -12.67 -13.01 12.66
N THR A 141 -11.37 -13.27 12.82
CA THR A 141 -10.43 -13.44 11.69
C THR A 141 -10.86 -14.56 10.76
N GLN A 142 -11.29 -15.70 11.32
CA GLN A 142 -11.80 -16.82 10.52
C GLN A 142 -13.06 -16.45 9.73
N LYS A 143 -14.00 -15.72 10.36
CA LYS A 143 -15.24 -15.25 9.69
C LYS A 143 -14.96 -14.23 8.59
N LEU A 144 -14.07 -13.29 8.86
CA LEU A 144 -13.66 -12.27 7.89
C LEU A 144 -12.93 -12.92 6.72
N LYS A 145 -12.04 -13.89 6.98
CA LYS A 145 -11.33 -14.63 5.94
C LYS A 145 -12.29 -15.41 5.05
N SER A 146 -13.19 -16.22 5.63
CA SER A 146 -14.13 -17.02 4.84
C SER A 146 -15.10 -16.16 4.02
N THR A 147 -15.52 -15.02 4.57
CA THR A 147 -16.39 -14.09 3.84
C THR A 147 -15.61 -13.32 2.79
N GLY A 148 -14.36 -12.93 3.06
CA GLY A 148 -13.46 -12.30 2.09
C GLY A 148 -13.19 -13.21 0.89
N GLN A 149 -12.96 -14.51 1.12
CA GLN A 149 -12.83 -15.50 0.05
C GLN A 149 -14.11 -15.61 -0.79
N ARG A 150 -15.28 -15.62 -0.15
CA ARG A 150 -16.57 -15.64 -0.87
C ARG A 150 -16.81 -14.39 -1.71
N LEU A 151 -16.29 -13.24 -1.27
CA LEU A 151 -16.40 -11.96 -1.97
C LEU A 151 -15.28 -11.73 -3.00
N GLY A 152 -14.36 -12.68 -3.19
CA GLY A 152 -13.23 -12.56 -4.11
C GLY A 152 -12.16 -11.56 -3.67
N LEU A 153 -12.14 -11.18 -2.38
CA LEU A 153 -11.19 -10.23 -1.81
C LEU A 153 -9.89 -10.89 -1.33
N ALA A 154 -9.90 -12.21 -1.18
CA ALA A 154 -8.76 -13.00 -0.73
C ALA A 154 -8.76 -14.35 -1.45
N GLU A 155 -7.60 -14.75 -1.97
CA GLU A 155 -7.35 -16.09 -2.52
C GLU A 155 -7.00 -17.08 -1.38
#